data_AF-A0A2Z4GH49-F1
#
_entry.id   AF-A0A2Z4GH49-F1
#
_cell.length_a   1.000
_cell.length_b   1.000
_cell.length_c   1.000
_cell.angle_alpha   90.00
_cell.angle_beta   90.00
_cell.angle_gamma   90.00
#
_symmetry.space_group_name_H-M   'P 1'
#
loop_
_entity.id
_entity.type
_entity.pdbx_description
1 polymer ?
#
loop_
_entity_poly.entity_id
_entity_poly.type
_entity_poly.pdbx_seq_one_letter_code
_entity_poly.pdbx_strand_id
1 'polypeptide(L)'
;MKTKLEPFKSVAMALSGGGFRSAAFSLGTISYVHRLKFSNGKRLSENIDFISTTSGGSITGMLYAVYLKKGMYMGESEYSFTRFEKKIREVIEGEYILKRAFKELGSPVSSDGKSVNLINAFSKVYGRFLFHDESFDIFINPKYTYKVDVCFNSTEFETGNTFRFQSFDQSFKSNSFGNRYIGIKDVRVAADLKLGDILASSSCFPGGFEPMLFPKDFCHDTLPYYILQEAISFKGDEMLLGERKADFGLMDGGITDNQGLNSILRRDDSNKVDFDLVIINDVASPFMEGYTPPKESKGGFFSSLSPSGLKSFLLSVLVVLIGSGIFISMSDVNKLWLLLPAGILSGVISGIWAFTSFVKYILTGNLVSERNSGSWKKIFGNYKREFYKLKFSTLSQMIRARISSILVLNNDVFLKQVRRLIYDKAYSQKEIVLDGDKIEVEVTSNKLITNLVYNIAHDTKEHLPISEELRAISKEAFEMATTLWFSEKERQNNLKEKLIACGQFTACYNLYQYIQKLEKGMENESLEISREDQKELSLFKLQIESDWAEFTSNPYFMEMVIGD
;
A
#
# COMPACT_ATOMS: atom_id res chain seq x y z
N MET A 1 -21.02 26.41 23.76
CA MET A 1 -20.21 27.49 23.15
C MET A 1 -19.97 27.12 21.70
N LYS A 2 -19.66 28.07 20.81
CA LYS A 2 -19.44 27.77 19.38
C LYS A 2 -18.02 27.23 19.20
N THR A 3 -17.82 26.19 18.38
CA THR A 3 -16.48 25.73 18.05
C THR A 3 -15.82 26.75 17.13
N LYS A 4 -14.71 27.37 17.57
CA LYS A 4 -13.93 28.28 16.74
C LYS A 4 -13.11 27.46 15.74
N LEU A 5 -13.20 27.78 14.45
CA LEU A 5 -12.43 27.14 13.39
C LEU A 5 -11.77 28.21 12.50
N GLU A 6 -10.54 27.96 12.04
CA GLU A 6 -9.81 28.82 11.10
C GLU A 6 -9.57 28.06 9.78
N PRO A 7 -10.61 27.88 8.93
CA PRO A 7 -10.53 26.96 7.79
C PRO A 7 -9.32 27.22 6.90
N PHE A 8 -8.68 26.14 6.46
CA PHE A 8 -7.60 26.16 5.47
C PHE A 8 -6.29 26.83 5.91
N LYS A 9 -6.11 27.23 7.18
CA LYS A 9 -4.82 27.82 7.65
C LYS A 9 -3.74 26.76 7.88
N SER A 10 -4.09 25.60 8.43
CA SER A 10 -3.22 24.44 8.56
C SER A 10 -3.84 23.21 7.89
N VAL A 11 -3.17 22.67 6.87
CA VAL A 11 -3.66 21.53 6.08
C VAL A 11 -2.79 20.30 6.30
N ALA A 12 -3.41 19.19 6.65
CA ALA A 12 -2.81 17.86 6.65
C ALA A 12 -3.29 17.05 5.44
N MET A 13 -2.42 16.23 4.86
CA MET A 13 -2.79 15.30 3.79
C MET A 13 -2.39 13.87 4.16
N ALA A 14 -3.35 12.94 4.09
CA ALA A 14 -3.13 11.51 4.20
C ALA A 14 -3.20 10.89 2.79
N LEU A 15 -2.08 10.39 2.27
CA LEU A 15 -2.00 9.82 0.93
C LEU A 15 -1.88 8.31 1.00
N SER A 16 -2.98 7.63 0.67
CA SER A 16 -3.13 6.19 0.89
C SER A 16 -2.26 5.30 -0.02
N GLY A 17 -2.15 4.03 0.35
CA GLY A 17 -1.58 2.98 -0.48
C GLY A 17 -2.49 2.54 -1.64
N GLY A 18 -1.86 2.05 -2.72
CA GLY A 18 -2.57 1.55 -3.91
C GLY A 18 -1.75 1.56 -5.20
N GLY A 19 -0.42 1.40 -5.13
CA GLY A 19 0.46 1.35 -6.30
C GLY A 19 0.40 2.62 -7.17
N PHE A 20 0.63 2.47 -8.47
CA PHE A 20 0.63 3.60 -9.42
C PHE A 20 -0.75 4.27 -9.56
N ARG A 21 -1.82 3.52 -9.31
CA ARG A 21 -3.18 4.06 -9.22
C ARG A 21 -3.30 5.12 -8.12
N SER A 22 -2.79 4.83 -6.92
CA SER A 22 -2.77 5.80 -5.83
C SER A 22 -1.84 6.98 -6.13
N ALA A 23 -0.68 6.73 -6.74
CA ALA A 23 0.25 7.80 -7.11
C ALA A 23 -0.38 8.81 -8.09
N ALA A 24 -1.06 8.32 -9.13
CA ALA A 24 -1.78 9.14 -10.12
C ALA A 24 -2.95 9.93 -9.50
N PHE A 25 -3.78 9.26 -8.69
CA PHE A 25 -4.91 9.91 -8.01
C PHE A 25 -4.45 10.96 -6.98
N SER A 26 -3.36 10.66 -6.25
CA SER A 26 -2.72 11.61 -5.32
C SER A 26 -2.16 12.82 -6.05
N LEU A 27 -1.57 12.64 -7.24
CA LEU A 27 -1.11 13.74 -8.09
C LEU A 27 -2.28 14.66 -8.42
N GLY A 28 -3.38 14.12 -8.94
CA GLY A 28 -4.56 14.92 -9.28
C GLY A 28 -5.13 15.70 -8.09
N THR A 29 -5.17 15.08 -6.92
CA THR A 29 -5.62 15.73 -5.68
C THR A 29 -4.72 16.90 -5.29
N ILE A 30 -3.40 16.70 -5.30
CA ILE A 30 -2.42 17.75 -5.00
C ILE A 30 -2.49 18.87 -6.05
N SER A 31 -2.65 18.54 -7.34
CA SER A 31 -2.82 19.52 -8.43
C SER A 31 -4.04 20.41 -8.21
N TYR A 32 -5.16 19.84 -7.76
CA TYR A 32 -6.35 20.63 -7.46
C TYR A 32 -6.17 21.52 -6.22
N VAL A 33 -5.57 20.98 -5.14
CA VAL A 33 -5.23 21.79 -3.95
C VAL A 33 -4.25 22.93 -4.30
N HIS A 34 -3.32 22.71 -5.22
CA HIS A 34 -2.39 23.73 -5.71
C HIS A 34 -3.09 24.79 -6.59
N ARG A 35 -4.20 24.46 -7.25
CA ARG A 35 -4.94 25.39 -8.10
C ARG A 35 -5.61 26.49 -7.30
N LEU A 36 -6.18 26.15 -6.15
CA LEU A 36 -6.98 27.06 -5.32
C LEU A 36 -6.12 28.18 -4.72
N LYS A 37 -6.61 29.41 -4.79
CA LYS A 37 -5.91 30.61 -4.28
C LYS A 37 -6.71 31.37 -3.25
N PHE A 38 -6.01 31.88 -2.24
CA PHE A 38 -6.51 32.90 -1.33
C PHE A 38 -6.57 34.27 -2.02
N SER A 39 -7.28 35.21 -1.40
CA SER A 39 -7.39 36.59 -1.91
C SER A 39 -6.05 37.32 -2.08
N ASN A 40 -5.04 36.94 -1.28
CA ASN A 40 -3.68 37.48 -1.34
C ASN A 40 -2.81 36.83 -2.45
N GLY A 41 -3.37 35.93 -3.26
CA GLY A 41 -2.69 35.25 -4.36
C GLY A 41 -1.89 34.00 -3.97
N LYS A 42 -1.71 33.72 -2.68
CA LYS A 42 -1.11 32.46 -2.21
C LYS A 42 -2.02 31.28 -2.52
N ARG A 43 -1.44 30.11 -2.71
CA ARG A 43 -2.18 28.87 -2.99
C ARG A 43 -2.52 28.11 -1.72
N LEU A 44 -3.61 27.35 -1.72
CA LEU A 44 -3.97 26.48 -0.60
C LEU A 44 -2.87 25.45 -0.31
N SER A 45 -2.17 24.98 -1.34
CA SER A 45 -1.02 24.08 -1.18
C SER A 45 0.12 24.66 -0.32
N GLU A 46 0.20 25.99 -0.18
CA GLU A 46 1.21 26.66 0.65
C GLU A 46 0.93 26.53 2.16
N ASN A 47 -0.28 26.12 2.53
CA ASN A 47 -0.70 25.88 3.92
C ASN A 47 -0.64 24.38 4.28
N ILE A 48 -0.02 23.54 3.45
CA ILE A 48 0.21 22.13 3.78
C ILE A 48 1.34 22.03 4.80
N ASP A 49 0.95 21.78 6.05
CA ASP A 49 1.86 21.68 7.20
C ASP A 49 2.27 20.23 7.47
N PHE A 50 1.46 19.25 7.06
CA PHE A 50 1.76 17.84 7.32
C PHE A 50 1.35 16.90 6.20
N ILE A 51 2.26 16.02 5.78
CA ILE A 51 2.00 14.98 4.80
C ILE A 51 2.29 13.62 5.41
N SER A 52 1.27 12.78 5.54
CA SER A 52 1.45 11.36 5.84
C SER A 52 1.17 10.50 4.62
N THR A 53 2.00 9.49 4.39
CA THR A 53 1.90 8.65 3.18
C THR A 53 2.08 7.18 3.49
N THR A 54 1.51 6.36 2.62
CA THR A 54 1.67 4.91 2.64
C THR A 54 1.79 4.39 1.19
N SER A 55 2.75 3.49 0.94
CA SER A 55 2.85 2.72 -0.31
C SER A 55 2.82 3.57 -1.59
N GLY A 56 1.93 3.31 -2.54
CA GLY A 56 1.77 4.10 -3.76
C GLY A 56 1.59 5.60 -3.53
N GLY A 57 0.94 6.00 -2.43
CA GLY A 57 0.81 7.41 -2.03
C GLY A 57 2.15 8.04 -1.62
N SER A 58 3.11 7.24 -1.15
CA SER A 58 4.47 7.69 -0.82
C SER A 58 5.26 8.10 -2.06
N ILE A 59 5.00 7.51 -3.24
CA ILE A 59 5.67 7.91 -4.49
C ILE A 59 5.43 9.39 -4.76
N THR A 60 4.16 9.80 -4.77
CA THR A 60 3.77 11.19 -5.03
C THR A 60 4.04 12.09 -3.83
N GLY A 61 3.64 11.67 -2.63
CA GLY A 61 3.73 12.51 -1.43
C GLY A 61 5.15 12.79 -0.95
N MET A 62 6.05 11.80 -0.99
CA MET A 62 7.46 12.02 -0.63
C MET A 62 8.12 12.97 -1.63
N LEU A 63 7.88 12.77 -2.93
CA LEU A 63 8.44 13.65 -3.95
C LEU A 63 7.89 15.07 -3.81
N TYR A 64 6.59 15.23 -3.60
CA TYR A 64 5.98 16.53 -3.38
C TYR A 64 6.60 17.26 -2.17
N ALA A 65 6.79 16.55 -1.06
CA ALA A 65 7.43 17.10 0.13
C ALA A 65 8.90 17.52 -0.11
N VAL A 66 9.65 16.75 -0.90
CA VAL A 66 11.01 17.15 -1.34
C VAL A 66 10.95 18.45 -2.16
N TYR A 67 10.02 18.58 -3.09
CA TYR A 67 9.86 19.79 -3.90
C TYR A 67 9.45 21.01 -3.06
N LEU A 68 8.56 20.82 -2.07
CA LEU A 68 8.21 21.87 -1.09
C LEU A 68 9.46 22.38 -0.36
N LYS A 69 10.31 21.46 0.15
CA LYS A 69 11.55 21.82 0.85
C LYS A 69 12.60 22.47 -0.06
N LYS A 70 12.75 22.02 -1.31
CA LYS A 70 13.77 22.52 -2.25
C LYS A 70 13.42 23.80 -2.99
N GLY A 71 12.18 24.28 -2.88
CA GLY A 71 11.87 25.68 -3.20
C GLY A 71 10.77 25.86 -4.22
N MET A 72 9.52 25.70 -3.77
CA MET A 72 8.38 26.38 -4.40
C MET A 72 8.49 27.92 -4.41
N TYR A 73 9.53 28.49 -3.76
CA TYR A 73 9.74 29.94 -3.65
C TYR A 73 11.11 30.46 -4.09
N MET A 74 12.04 29.60 -4.58
CA MET A 74 13.38 30.07 -4.95
C MET A 74 13.47 30.78 -6.31
N GLY A 75 12.36 31.10 -6.96
CA GLY A 75 12.35 31.93 -8.18
C GLY A 75 13.13 31.36 -9.37
N GLU A 76 13.55 30.09 -9.31
CA GLU A 76 14.39 29.45 -10.32
C GLU A 76 13.79 28.12 -10.79
N SER A 77 13.88 27.92 -12.10
CA SER A 77 13.16 26.95 -12.93
C SER A 77 13.28 25.44 -12.59
N GLU A 78 14.03 25.04 -11.56
CA GLU A 78 14.40 23.64 -11.32
C GLU A 78 13.44 22.86 -10.40
N TYR A 79 12.75 23.51 -9.47
CA TYR A 79 11.87 22.87 -8.47
C TYR A 79 10.44 23.43 -8.44
N SER A 80 9.91 23.81 -9.59
CA SER A 80 8.51 24.29 -9.72
C SER A 80 7.49 23.15 -9.54
N PHE A 81 6.23 23.53 -9.24
CA PHE A 81 5.12 22.57 -9.22
C PHE A 81 5.01 21.78 -10.53
N THR A 82 5.17 22.46 -11.67
CA THR A 82 5.19 21.84 -13.01
C THR A 82 6.28 20.78 -13.15
N ARG A 83 7.48 20.99 -12.60
CA ARG A 83 8.55 19.98 -12.60
C ARG A 83 8.18 18.77 -11.75
N PHE A 84 7.58 18.99 -10.57
CA PHE A 84 7.04 17.92 -9.73
C PHE A 84 6.01 17.08 -10.50
N GLU A 85 5.01 17.73 -11.11
CA GLU A 85 3.97 17.04 -11.87
C GLU A 85 4.55 16.25 -13.04
N LYS A 86 5.43 16.87 -13.83
CA LYS A 86 6.14 16.22 -14.94
C LYS A 86 6.91 15.00 -14.44
N LYS A 87 7.63 15.13 -13.32
CA LYS A 87 8.43 14.05 -12.77
C LYS A 87 7.58 12.88 -12.31
N ILE A 88 6.45 13.11 -11.62
CA ILE A 88 5.54 12.02 -11.24
C ILE A 88 4.96 11.35 -12.47
N ARG A 89 4.50 12.12 -13.47
CA ARG A 89 3.98 11.57 -14.72
C ARG A 89 5.00 10.67 -15.42
N GLU A 90 6.26 11.07 -15.49
CA GLU A 90 7.35 10.25 -16.04
C GLU A 90 7.61 8.98 -15.23
N VAL A 91 7.53 9.05 -13.90
CA VAL A 91 7.81 7.93 -13.00
C VAL A 91 6.74 6.85 -13.10
N ILE A 92 5.48 7.28 -13.13
CA ILE A 92 4.34 6.37 -13.23
C ILE A 92 4.06 5.97 -14.69
N GLU A 93 4.87 6.40 -15.66
CA GLU A 93 4.69 6.07 -17.07
C GLU A 93 5.19 4.65 -17.38
N GLY A 94 4.27 3.81 -17.87
CA GLY A 94 4.58 2.47 -18.38
C GLY A 94 5.40 1.60 -17.43
N GLU A 95 6.35 0.85 -17.99
CA GLU A 95 7.17 -0.14 -17.26
C GLU A 95 8.57 0.38 -16.89
N TYR A 96 8.79 1.69 -16.92
CA TYR A 96 10.14 2.24 -16.89
C TYR A 96 10.91 1.93 -15.61
N ILE A 97 10.29 2.17 -14.44
CA ILE A 97 10.87 1.86 -13.14
C ILE A 97 11.09 0.34 -13.02
N LEU A 98 10.12 -0.46 -13.43
CA LEU A 98 10.18 -1.92 -13.40
C LEU A 98 11.36 -2.46 -14.22
N LYS A 99 11.52 -2.00 -15.47
CA LYS A 99 12.64 -2.40 -16.35
C LYS A 99 13.99 -2.07 -15.74
N ARG A 100 14.10 -0.92 -15.07
CA ARG A 100 15.33 -0.54 -14.38
C ARG A 100 15.59 -1.37 -13.14
N ALA A 101 14.57 -1.64 -12.33
CA ALA A 101 14.72 -2.52 -11.18
C ALA A 101 15.20 -3.91 -11.61
N PHE A 102 14.66 -4.48 -12.70
CA PHE A 102 15.17 -5.75 -13.24
C PHE A 102 16.61 -5.66 -13.76
N LYS A 103 16.99 -4.54 -14.38
CA LYS A 103 18.37 -4.32 -14.82
C LYS A 103 19.34 -4.25 -13.63
N GLU A 104 18.95 -3.59 -12.54
CA GLU A 104 19.73 -3.53 -11.30
C GLU A 104 19.86 -4.91 -10.65
N LEU A 105 18.78 -5.70 -10.64
CA LEU A 105 18.74 -7.05 -10.07
C LEU A 105 19.67 -8.04 -10.78
N GLY A 106 19.96 -7.82 -12.08
CA GLY A 106 20.84 -8.68 -12.88
C GLY A 106 22.30 -8.70 -12.45
N SER A 107 22.71 -7.89 -11.47
CA SER A 107 24.08 -7.83 -10.97
C SER A 107 24.31 -8.87 -9.86
N PRO A 108 25.25 -9.82 -10.00
CA PRO A 108 25.40 -10.97 -9.09
C PRO A 108 25.98 -10.62 -7.71
N VAL A 109 26.51 -9.40 -7.53
CA VAL A 109 27.08 -8.91 -6.28
C VAL A 109 26.47 -7.56 -5.95
N SER A 110 26.05 -7.41 -4.70
CA SER A 110 25.61 -6.12 -4.17
C SER A 110 26.83 -5.22 -3.95
N SER A 111 26.97 -4.17 -4.78
CA SER A 111 28.06 -3.21 -4.65
C SER A 111 27.94 -2.31 -3.41
N ASP A 112 26.76 -2.26 -2.78
CA ASP A 112 26.41 -1.37 -1.67
C ASP A 112 26.04 -2.14 -0.38
N GLY A 113 26.29 -3.45 -0.33
CA GLY A 113 26.05 -4.28 0.87
C GLY A 113 24.58 -4.67 1.12
N LYS A 114 23.63 -4.12 0.36
CA LYS A 114 22.20 -4.47 0.44
C LYS A 114 21.93 -5.90 -0.01
N SER A 115 20.83 -6.50 0.45
CA SER A 115 20.41 -7.82 -0.02
C SER A 115 20.05 -7.80 -1.51
N VAL A 116 20.46 -8.82 -2.28
CA VAL A 116 20.14 -8.92 -3.72
C VAL A 116 18.72 -9.49 -3.88
N ASN A 117 17.74 -8.60 -3.98
CA ASN A 117 16.33 -8.94 -4.18
C ASN A 117 15.60 -7.81 -4.94
N LEU A 118 14.36 -8.07 -5.35
CA LEU A 118 13.63 -7.16 -6.22
C LEU A 118 13.38 -5.79 -5.53
N ILE A 119 13.00 -5.80 -4.26
CA ILE A 119 12.71 -4.54 -3.55
C ILE A 119 13.93 -3.64 -3.40
N ASN A 120 15.11 -4.19 -3.10
CA ASN A 120 16.34 -3.39 -3.02
C ASN A 120 16.74 -2.82 -4.39
N ALA A 121 16.43 -3.54 -5.48
CA ALA A 121 16.59 -2.98 -6.82
C ALA A 121 15.65 -1.78 -7.06
N PHE A 122 14.39 -1.85 -6.60
CA PHE A 122 13.48 -0.70 -6.63
C PHE A 122 13.97 0.45 -5.75
N SER A 123 14.46 0.18 -4.54
CA SER A 123 15.04 1.21 -3.67
C SER A 123 16.11 2.04 -4.38
N LYS A 124 17.05 1.36 -5.06
CA LYS A 124 18.12 2.02 -5.83
C LYS A 124 17.57 2.89 -6.96
N VAL A 125 16.56 2.39 -7.68
CA VAL A 125 15.92 3.15 -8.77
C VAL A 125 15.15 4.34 -8.21
N TYR A 126 14.45 4.19 -7.10
CA TYR A 126 13.77 5.29 -6.41
C TYR A 126 14.77 6.34 -5.93
N GLY A 127 15.82 5.94 -5.21
CA GLY A 127 16.88 6.83 -4.75
C GLY A 127 17.44 7.67 -5.88
N ARG A 128 17.92 7.03 -6.95
CA ARG A 128 18.54 7.74 -8.08
C ARG A 128 17.57 8.55 -8.92
N PHE A 129 16.41 7.99 -9.25
CA PHE A 129 15.52 8.59 -10.26
C PHE A 129 14.53 9.59 -9.66
N LEU A 130 13.99 9.34 -8.45
CA LEU A 130 13.04 10.25 -7.81
C LEU A 130 13.76 11.28 -6.95
N PHE A 131 14.75 10.85 -6.18
CA PHE A 131 15.29 11.66 -5.09
C PHE A 131 16.72 12.14 -5.33
N HIS A 132 17.39 11.75 -6.42
CA HIS A 132 18.80 12.08 -6.66
C HIS A 132 19.71 11.70 -5.47
N ASP A 133 19.44 10.53 -4.88
CA ASP A 133 20.12 9.97 -3.70
C ASP A 133 20.08 10.85 -2.44
N GLU A 134 19.10 11.76 -2.36
CA GLU A 134 18.82 12.53 -1.15
C GLU A 134 18.48 11.63 0.05
N SER A 135 18.84 12.12 1.23
CA SER A 135 18.53 11.49 2.51
C SER A 135 17.37 12.21 3.20
N PHE A 136 16.92 11.63 4.32
CA PHE A 136 15.87 12.22 5.14
C PHE A 136 16.27 13.57 5.76
N ASP A 137 17.57 13.91 5.78
CA ASP A 137 18.12 15.18 6.23
C ASP A 137 17.39 16.39 5.63
N ILE A 138 16.91 16.29 4.38
CA ILE A 138 16.13 17.34 3.73
C ILE A 138 14.92 17.84 4.54
N PHE A 139 14.31 16.97 5.35
CA PHE A 139 13.13 17.32 6.13
C PHE A 139 13.44 17.92 7.49
N ILE A 140 14.66 17.75 7.99
CA ILE A 140 15.06 18.19 9.34
C ILE A 140 16.18 19.25 9.32
N ASN A 141 16.87 19.41 8.19
CA ASN A 141 17.96 20.35 8.04
C ASN A 141 17.42 21.79 7.99
N PRO A 142 17.88 22.68 8.89
CA PRO A 142 17.36 24.05 9.00
C PRO A 142 17.68 24.92 7.77
N LYS A 143 18.55 24.46 6.85
CA LYS A 143 18.78 25.10 5.55
C LYS A 143 17.49 25.20 4.71
N TYR A 144 16.56 24.26 4.87
CA TYR A 144 15.30 24.24 4.14
C TYR A 144 14.21 24.95 4.96
N THR A 145 13.83 26.15 4.53
CA THR A 145 12.98 27.06 5.32
C THR A 145 11.49 26.78 5.21
N TYR A 146 11.05 26.05 4.18
CA TYR A 146 9.63 25.72 4.02
C TYR A 146 9.18 24.77 5.14
N LYS A 147 8.12 25.17 5.84
CA LYS A 147 7.58 24.43 6.98
C LYS A 147 6.56 23.40 6.48
N VAL A 148 7.04 22.20 6.17
CA VAL A 148 6.22 21.01 5.99
C VAL A 148 6.84 19.89 6.81
N ASP A 149 6.02 19.26 7.65
CA ASP A 149 6.36 18.05 8.35
C ASP A 149 5.85 16.83 7.59
N VAL A 150 6.54 15.71 7.74
CA VAL A 150 6.27 14.50 6.97
C VAL A 150 6.22 13.28 7.88
N CYS A 151 5.44 12.27 7.49
CA CYS A 151 5.45 10.95 8.09
C CYS A 151 5.25 9.86 7.03
N PHE A 152 6.32 9.12 6.73
CA PHE A 152 6.27 8.01 5.78
C PHE A 152 6.13 6.70 6.56
N ASN A 153 5.07 5.95 6.29
CA ASN A 153 4.69 4.79 7.09
C ASN A 153 5.19 3.49 6.47
N SER A 154 5.76 2.62 7.31
CA SER A 154 6.02 1.21 7.02
C SER A 154 5.48 0.36 8.18
N THR A 155 5.48 -0.95 8.03
CA THR A 155 5.10 -1.91 9.05
C THR A 155 6.32 -2.73 9.44
N GLU A 156 6.67 -2.75 10.74
CA GLU A 156 7.76 -3.60 11.22
C GLU A 156 7.24 -4.95 11.72
N PHE A 157 8.01 -6.01 11.45
CA PHE A 157 7.61 -7.40 11.70
C PHE A 157 8.04 -7.97 13.05
N GLU A 158 8.72 -7.18 13.88
CA GLU A 158 9.14 -7.61 15.21
C GLU A 158 7.99 -7.47 16.21
N THR A 159 7.24 -6.37 16.16
CA THR A 159 6.05 -6.12 16.99
C THR A 159 4.76 -5.91 16.21
N GLY A 160 4.80 -5.91 14.88
CA GLY A 160 3.61 -5.75 14.02
C GLY A 160 3.02 -4.34 14.02
N ASN A 161 3.80 -3.33 14.40
CA ASN A 161 3.37 -1.95 14.52
C ASN A 161 3.82 -1.10 13.33
N THR A 162 3.15 0.04 13.11
CA THR A 162 3.61 1.03 12.13
C THR A 162 4.94 1.63 12.56
N PHE A 163 5.98 1.47 11.74
CA PHE A 163 7.27 2.13 11.85
C PHE A 163 7.24 3.42 11.03
N ARG A 164 7.37 4.56 11.70
CA ARG A 164 7.23 5.90 11.10
C ARG A 164 8.59 6.50 10.82
N PHE A 165 8.80 7.00 9.61
CA PHE A 165 9.89 7.92 9.28
C PHE A 165 9.31 9.33 9.29
N GLN A 166 9.41 10.03 10.43
CA GLN A 166 8.74 11.31 10.66
C GLN A 166 9.74 12.44 10.89
N SER A 167 9.49 13.61 10.30
CA SER A 167 10.28 14.82 10.59
C SER A 167 10.19 15.18 12.07
N PHE A 168 11.32 15.62 12.61
CA PHE A 168 11.42 15.90 14.04
C PHE A 168 10.72 17.22 14.37
N ASP A 169 9.72 17.15 15.24
CA ASP A 169 9.23 18.32 15.94
C ASP A 169 9.88 18.34 17.34
N GLN A 170 10.52 19.45 17.70
CA GLN A 170 11.15 19.66 19.02
C GLN A 170 10.17 19.45 20.19
N SER A 171 8.86 19.51 19.94
CA SER A 171 7.81 19.22 20.91
C SER A 171 7.62 17.71 21.18
N PHE A 172 8.08 16.82 20.30
CA PHE A 172 7.95 15.37 20.39
C PHE A 172 9.22 14.72 20.95
N LYS A 173 9.29 14.59 22.27
CA LYS A 173 10.32 13.79 22.95
C LYS A 173 10.11 12.29 22.63
N SER A 174 10.78 11.78 21.58
CA SER A 174 11.35 10.41 21.48
C SER A 174 10.77 9.33 20.54
N ASN A 175 9.85 9.60 19.59
CA ASN A 175 9.35 8.54 18.66
C ASN A 175 9.21 8.95 17.17
N SER A 176 9.93 9.96 16.68
CA SER A 176 9.80 10.42 15.28
C SER A 176 10.32 9.39 14.26
N PHE A 177 11.26 8.52 14.65
CA PHE A 177 11.76 7.43 13.81
C PHE A 177 11.50 6.09 14.48
N GLY A 178 10.41 5.45 14.08
CA GLY A 178 9.97 4.15 14.56
C GLY A 178 8.59 4.16 15.19
N ASN A 179 8.46 3.47 16.31
CA ASN A 179 7.22 3.25 17.04
C ASN A 179 7.49 3.19 18.55
N ARG A 180 6.47 2.82 19.34
CA ARG A 180 6.57 2.75 20.81
C ARG A 180 7.63 1.76 21.30
N TYR A 181 7.86 0.68 20.57
CA TYR A 181 8.68 -0.47 20.96
C TYR A 181 10.04 -0.53 20.27
N ILE A 182 10.17 0.06 19.07
CA ILE A 182 11.37 0.04 18.24
C ILE A 182 11.53 1.41 17.61
N GLY A 183 12.72 2.00 17.70
CA GLY A 183 13.01 3.25 17.01
C GLY A 183 14.49 3.59 16.93
N ILE A 184 14.81 4.67 16.22
CA ILE A 184 16.19 5.15 16.04
C ILE A 184 16.43 6.31 17.01
N LYS A 185 17.41 6.15 17.90
CA LYS A 185 17.65 7.12 19.00
C LYS A 185 18.48 8.34 18.57
N ASP A 186 19.39 8.18 17.60
CA ASP A 186 20.19 9.28 17.07
C ASP A 186 19.51 9.88 15.83
N VAL A 187 19.05 11.13 15.96
CA VAL A 187 18.39 11.87 14.87
C VAL A 187 19.32 12.05 13.67
N ARG A 188 20.63 12.18 13.85
CA ARG A 188 21.59 12.33 12.75
C ARG A 188 21.73 11.04 11.95
N VAL A 189 21.69 9.89 12.64
CA VAL A 189 21.65 8.59 11.98
C VAL A 189 20.36 8.42 11.19
N ALA A 190 19.24 8.81 11.77
CA ALA A 190 17.95 8.79 11.06
C ALA A 190 17.91 9.76 9.86
N ALA A 191 18.59 10.91 9.97
CA ALA A 191 18.70 11.90 8.89
C ALA A 191 19.46 11.36 7.67
N ASP A 192 20.46 10.51 7.88
CA ASP A 192 21.29 9.99 6.78
C ASP A 192 20.61 8.86 5.99
N LEU A 193 19.49 8.32 6.47
CA LEU A 193 18.70 7.31 5.75
C LEU A 193 18.26 7.83 4.37
N LYS A 194 18.52 7.04 3.32
CA LYS A 194 18.15 7.39 1.94
C LYS A 194 16.64 7.36 1.73
N LEU A 195 16.11 8.36 1.02
CA LEU A 195 14.69 8.42 0.69
C LEU A 195 14.23 7.26 -0.20
N GLY A 196 15.12 6.71 -1.03
CA GLY A 196 14.86 5.51 -1.83
C GLY A 196 14.50 4.29 -0.98
N ASP A 197 15.23 4.07 0.12
CA ASP A 197 15.00 2.96 1.06
C ASP A 197 13.69 3.15 1.85
N ILE A 198 13.42 4.39 2.26
CA ILE A 198 12.18 4.74 2.94
C ILE A 198 10.97 4.52 2.03
N LEU A 199 11.03 4.96 0.77
CA LEU A 199 9.97 4.73 -0.20
C LEU A 199 9.77 3.23 -0.48
N ALA A 200 10.86 2.49 -0.68
CA ALA A 200 10.81 1.06 -0.93
C ALA A 200 10.18 0.30 0.26
N SER A 201 10.59 0.60 1.49
CA SER A 201 10.00 -0.03 2.68
C SER A 201 8.54 0.32 2.89
N SER A 202 8.10 1.51 2.48
CA SER A 202 6.68 1.89 2.52
C SER A 202 5.83 1.19 1.47
N SER A 203 6.43 0.70 0.37
CA SER A 203 5.73 0.18 -0.83
C SER A 203 5.97 -1.30 -1.14
N CYS A 204 6.72 -2.03 -0.32
CA CYS A 204 7.00 -3.46 -0.52
C CYS A 204 5.87 -4.37 -0.02
N PHE A 205 4.74 -4.38 -0.73
CA PHE A 205 3.54 -5.08 -0.28
C PHE A 205 3.67 -6.63 -0.27
N PRO A 206 3.00 -7.33 0.69
CA PRO A 206 3.04 -8.79 0.77
C PRO A 206 2.60 -9.51 -0.50
N GLY A 207 3.41 -10.48 -0.92
CA GLY A 207 3.17 -11.30 -2.11
C GLY A 207 3.75 -10.73 -3.40
N GLY A 208 4.03 -9.42 -3.46
CA GLY A 208 4.74 -8.79 -4.58
C GLY A 208 6.23 -8.62 -4.35
N PHE A 209 6.64 -8.39 -3.10
CA PHE A 209 8.03 -8.08 -2.74
C PHE A 209 8.48 -8.82 -1.47
N GLU A 210 9.79 -8.96 -1.33
CA GLU A 210 10.43 -9.33 -0.07
C GLU A 210 10.38 -8.18 0.94
N PRO A 211 10.36 -8.45 2.26
CA PRO A 211 10.57 -7.41 3.27
C PRO A 211 11.96 -6.78 3.13
N MET A 212 12.08 -5.48 3.43
CA MET A 212 13.38 -4.83 3.56
C MET A 212 13.96 -5.09 4.94
N LEU A 213 15.22 -5.52 5.01
CA LEU A 213 15.87 -5.84 6.29
C LEU A 213 16.51 -4.60 6.89
N PHE A 214 16.00 -4.09 8.02
CA PHE A 214 16.66 -3.05 8.78
C PHE A 214 17.61 -3.69 9.81
N PRO A 215 18.88 -3.23 9.96
CA PRO A 215 19.50 -2.10 9.26
C PRO A 215 20.24 -2.46 7.96
N LYS A 216 20.42 -3.75 7.66
CA LYS A 216 21.25 -4.23 6.54
C LYS A 216 20.94 -3.59 5.19
N ASP A 217 19.67 -3.49 4.82
CA ASP A 217 19.24 -2.94 3.54
C ASP A 217 19.16 -1.41 3.56
N PHE A 218 19.46 -0.74 4.67
CA PHE A 218 19.48 0.71 4.82
C PHE A 218 20.89 1.29 4.96
N CYS A 219 21.91 0.43 5.05
CA CYS A 219 23.30 0.89 5.14
C CYS A 219 23.82 1.36 3.78
N HIS A 220 24.83 2.23 3.83
CA HIS A 220 25.63 2.71 2.69
C HIS A 220 26.99 3.20 3.18
N ASP A 221 27.85 3.66 2.27
CA ASP A 221 29.26 4.00 2.56
C ASP A 221 29.45 4.98 3.74
N THR A 222 28.57 5.98 3.87
CA THR A 222 28.60 6.96 4.98
C THR A 222 27.81 6.52 6.21
N LEU A 223 26.98 5.48 6.08
CA LEU A 223 26.13 4.96 7.14
C LEU A 223 26.25 3.42 7.21
N PRO A 224 27.38 2.90 7.73
CA PRO A 224 27.63 1.47 7.80
C PRO A 224 26.72 0.76 8.80
N TYR A 225 26.57 -0.56 8.62
CA TYR A 225 25.67 -1.42 9.41
C TYR A 225 25.79 -1.23 10.92
N TYR A 226 27.02 -1.19 11.47
CA TYR A 226 27.24 -1.12 12.91
C TYR A 226 26.73 0.20 13.52
N ILE A 227 26.81 1.33 12.80
CA ILE A 227 26.28 2.62 13.27
C ILE A 227 24.75 2.57 13.36
N LEU A 228 24.10 2.03 12.32
CA LEU A 228 22.65 1.86 12.34
C LEU A 228 22.21 0.89 13.45
N GLN A 229 22.91 -0.23 13.59
CA GLN A 229 22.63 -1.24 14.60
C GLN A 229 22.69 -0.65 16.01
N GLU A 230 23.75 0.11 16.33
CA GLU A 230 23.91 0.78 17.61
C GLU A 230 22.86 1.88 17.85
N ALA A 231 22.34 2.49 16.79
CA ALA A 231 21.32 3.53 16.87
C ALA A 231 19.90 2.99 17.13
N ILE A 232 19.67 1.69 16.94
CA ILE A 232 18.39 1.06 17.26
C ILE A 232 18.17 1.09 18.77
N SER A 233 16.95 1.42 19.16
CA SER A 233 16.47 1.37 20.53
C SER A 233 15.24 0.48 20.60
N PHE A 234 15.30 -0.47 21.53
CA PHE A 234 14.20 -1.34 21.86
C PHE A 234 13.62 -0.92 23.21
N LYS A 235 12.31 -0.67 23.25
CA LYS A 235 11.56 -0.26 24.44
C LYS A 235 10.45 -1.27 24.72
N GLY A 236 10.16 -1.54 26.00
CA GLY A 236 9.10 -2.45 26.43
C GLY A 236 9.62 -3.63 27.26
N ASP A 237 8.69 -4.38 27.86
CA ASP A 237 8.98 -5.52 28.73
C ASP A 237 9.65 -6.67 27.98
N GLU A 238 10.89 -7.00 28.34
CA GLU A 238 11.69 -8.06 27.74
C GLU A 238 11.02 -9.43 27.86
N MET A 239 10.21 -9.68 28.90
CA MET A 239 9.47 -10.95 29.05
C MET A 239 8.37 -11.12 28.00
N LEU A 240 7.77 -10.02 27.52
CA LEU A 240 6.72 -10.04 26.50
C LEU A 240 7.28 -10.02 25.07
N LEU A 241 8.49 -9.51 24.89
CA LEU A 241 9.08 -9.21 23.58
C LEU A 241 10.14 -10.22 23.14
N GLY A 242 10.64 -11.07 24.05
CA GLY A 242 11.59 -12.15 23.74
C GLY A 242 13.01 -11.66 23.44
N GLU A 243 13.90 -12.58 23.03
CA GLU A 243 15.24 -12.23 22.53
C GLU A 243 15.12 -11.42 21.24
N ARG A 244 15.41 -10.12 21.33
CA ARG A 244 15.30 -9.23 20.18
C ARG A 244 16.49 -9.41 19.26
N LYS A 245 16.20 -9.59 17.97
CA LYS A 245 17.23 -9.56 16.93
C LYS A 245 17.51 -8.10 16.58
N ALA A 246 18.79 -7.80 16.41
CA ALA A 246 19.22 -6.49 15.92
C ALA A 246 18.71 -6.20 14.49
N ASP A 247 18.33 -7.26 13.76
CA ASP A 247 17.77 -7.19 12.41
C ASP A 247 16.26 -7.49 12.43
N PHE A 248 15.46 -6.58 11.86
CA PHE A 248 14.01 -6.76 11.70
C PHE A 248 13.56 -6.41 10.28
N GLY A 249 12.44 -7.01 9.86
CA GLY A 249 11.84 -6.74 8.56
C GLY A 249 10.92 -5.53 8.58
N LEU A 250 11.05 -4.66 7.58
CA LEU A 250 10.11 -3.61 7.23
C LEU A 250 9.33 -3.99 5.98
N MET A 251 8.03 -3.73 6.01
CA MET A 251 7.12 -4.01 4.93
C MET A 251 6.13 -2.85 4.70
N ASP A 252 5.36 -2.91 3.63
CA ASP A 252 4.40 -1.88 3.24
C ASP A 252 3.56 -1.35 4.43
N GLY A 253 3.44 -0.02 4.52
CA GLY A 253 2.70 0.64 5.60
C GLY A 253 1.21 0.31 5.60
N GLY A 254 0.68 -0.13 4.45
CA GLY A 254 -0.73 -0.45 4.24
C GLY A 254 -1.23 -1.66 5.01
N ILE A 255 -0.32 -2.46 5.57
CA ILE A 255 -0.66 -3.56 6.48
C ILE A 255 -1.26 -3.01 7.78
N THR A 256 -0.70 -1.93 8.32
CA THR A 256 -1.14 -1.34 9.61
C THR A 256 -2.01 -0.10 9.43
N ASP A 257 -1.77 0.70 8.37
CA ASP A 257 -2.53 1.91 8.07
C ASP A 257 -2.42 2.27 6.58
N ASN A 258 -3.30 1.71 5.75
CA ASN A 258 -3.33 2.04 4.32
C ASN A 258 -3.68 3.50 4.05
N GLN A 259 -4.40 4.18 4.95
CA GLN A 259 -4.82 5.56 4.73
C GLN A 259 -3.72 6.55 5.09
N GLY A 260 -2.72 6.14 5.88
CA GLY A 260 -1.74 7.04 6.50
C GLY A 260 -2.38 7.97 7.55
N LEU A 261 -3.61 7.69 7.97
CA LEU A 261 -4.42 8.59 8.77
C LEU A 261 -4.06 8.54 10.25
N ASN A 262 -3.69 7.37 10.80
CA ASN A 262 -3.33 7.26 12.21
C ASN A 262 -2.15 8.15 12.58
N SER A 263 -1.21 8.37 11.65
CA SER A 263 -0.06 9.24 11.89
C SER A 263 -0.46 10.71 11.98
N ILE A 264 -1.52 11.13 11.27
CA ILE A 264 -2.13 12.47 11.43
C ILE A 264 -2.89 12.53 12.75
N LEU A 265 -3.78 11.58 13.03
CA LEU A 265 -4.59 11.57 14.26
C LEU A 265 -3.72 11.57 15.53
N ARG A 266 -2.59 10.84 15.53
CA ARG A 266 -1.66 10.84 16.68
C ARG A 266 -0.97 12.17 16.90
N ARG A 267 -0.79 12.97 15.85
CA ARG A 267 -0.21 14.29 15.92
C ARG A 267 -1.26 15.29 16.44
N ASP A 268 -2.49 15.15 15.96
CA ASP A 268 -3.67 15.93 16.38
C ASP A 268 -4.01 15.68 17.86
N ASP A 269 -4.15 14.40 18.27
CA ASP A 269 -4.42 13.93 19.65
C ASP A 269 -3.41 14.41 20.71
N SER A 270 -2.28 15.00 20.30
CA SER A 270 -1.26 15.48 21.23
C SER A 270 -1.57 16.87 21.84
N ASN A 271 -2.74 17.46 21.54
CA ASN A 271 -3.20 18.78 21.97
C ASN A 271 -2.22 19.92 21.64
N LYS A 272 -1.45 19.78 20.55
CA LYS A 272 -0.33 20.70 20.23
C LYS A 272 -0.25 21.15 18.77
N VAL A 273 -0.92 20.44 17.85
CA VAL A 273 -1.06 20.83 16.45
C VAL A 273 -2.50 20.53 16.09
N ASP A 274 -3.29 21.57 15.86
CA ASP A 274 -4.68 21.46 15.43
C ASP A 274 -4.72 21.75 13.92
N PHE A 275 -5.05 20.73 13.12
CA PHE A 275 -5.19 20.92 11.67
C PHE A 275 -6.59 21.42 11.37
N ASP A 276 -6.71 22.57 10.71
CA ASP A 276 -8.03 23.12 10.30
C ASP A 276 -8.68 22.29 9.19
N LEU A 277 -7.85 21.58 8.42
CA LEU A 277 -8.29 20.69 7.35
C LEU A 277 -7.38 19.46 7.25
N VAL A 278 -7.99 18.28 7.21
CA VAL A 278 -7.33 17.00 6.92
C VAL A 278 -7.95 16.41 5.65
N ILE A 279 -7.16 16.29 4.59
CA ILE A 279 -7.55 15.66 3.31
C ILE A 279 -7.07 14.21 3.32
N ILE A 280 -8.02 13.27 3.33
CA ILE A 280 -7.77 11.83 3.28
C ILE A 280 -7.96 11.37 1.83
N ASN A 281 -6.87 11.08 1.14
CA ASN A 281 -6.86 10.68 -0.26
C ASN A 281 -6.77 9.14 -0.38
N ASP A 282 -7.90 8.48 -0.67
CA ASP A 282 -7.99 7.01 -0.66
C ASP A 282 -8.57 6.41 -1.95
N VAL A 283 -7.82 5.50 -2.57
CA VAL A 283 -8.18 4.81 -3.82
C VAL A 283 -8.82 3.44 -3.61
N ALA A 284 -9.00 3.00 -2.36
CA ALA A 284 -9.54 1.67 -2.09
C ALA A 284 -10.85 1.71 -1.28
N SER A 285 -11.64 0.66 -1.46
CA SER A 285 -12.96 0.53 -0.84
C SER A 285 -12.89 -0.23 0.48
N PRO A 286 -13.66 0.18 1.50
CA PRO A 286 -13.84 -0.61 2.72
C PRO A 286 -14.70 -1.85 2.48
N PHE A 287 -15.31 -2.03 1.31
CA PHE A 287 -16.21 -3.15 1.03
C PHE A 287 -15.48 -4.32 0.35
N MET A 288 -15.88 -5.55 0.66
CA MET A 288 -15.37 -6.76 0.01
C MET A 288 -16.36 -7.29 -1.02
N GLU A 289 -15.83 -7.90 -2.08
CA GLU A 289 -16.65 -8.73 -2.94
C GLU A 289 -17.06 -10.00 -2.19
N GLY A 290 -18.22 -10.57 -2.55
CA GLY A 290 -18.69 -11.81 -1.95
C GLY A 290 -17.73 -12.96 -2.23
N TYR A 291 -17.39 -13.73 -1.19
CA TYR A 291 -16.55 -14.92 -1.36
C TYR A 291 -17.18 -15.91 -2.34
N THR A 292 -16.45 -16.21 -3.41
CA THR A 292 -16.85 -17.24 -4.37
C THR A 292 -16.01 -18.51 -4.15
N PRO A 293 -16.63 -19.62 -3.72
CA PRO A 293 -15.88 -20.84 -3.47
C PRO A 293 -15.30 -21.39 -4.79
N PRO A 294 -14.04 -21.87 -4.81
CA PRO A 294 -13.47 -22.44 -6.01
C PRO A 294 -14.28 -23.67 -6.42
N LYS A 295 -14.65 -23.71 -7.70
CA LYS A 295 -15.39 -24.82 -8.28
C LYS A 295 -14.46 -26.03 -8.46
N GLU A 296 -15.04 -27.21 -8.29
CA GLU A 296 -14.35 -28.46 -8.59
C GLU A 296 -14.06 -28.56 -10.10
N SER A 297 -12.82 -28.85 -10.47
CA SER A 297 -12.44 -29.02 -11.89
C SER A 297 -13.07 -30.30 -12.43
N LYS A 298 -13.97 -30.17 -13.40
CA LYS A 298 -14.67 -31.31 -14.03
C LYS A 298 -13.97 -31.88 -15.27
N GLY A 299 -12.73 -31.48 -15.55
CA GLY A 299 -11.99 -31.88 -16.76
C GLY A 299 -10.55 -32.34 -16.47
N GLY A 300 -10.13 -33.40 -17.16
CA GLY A 300 -8.77 -33.98 -17.09
C GLY A 300 -8.77 -35.44 -16.61
N PHE A 301 -7.87 -36.26 -17.15
CA PHE A 301 -7.75 -37.70 -16.85
C PHE A 301 -7.66 -38.00 -15.34
N PHE A 302 -7.02 -37.12 -14.58
CA PHE A 302 -6.82 -37.28 -13.13
C PHE A 302 -7.96 -36.74 -12.27
N SER A 303 -8.94 -36.03 -12.84
CA SER A 303 -10.02 -35.40 -12.07
C SER A 303 -10.97 -36.39 -11.40
N SER A 304 -11.26 -37.52 -12.05
CA SER A 304 -12.13 -38.58 -11.50
C SER A 304 -11.40 -39.61 -10.66
N LEU A 305 -10.06 -39.62 -10.70
CA LEU A 305 -9.24 -40.59 -9.99
C LEU A 305 -9.12 -40.19 -8.51
N SER A 306 -9.18 -41.20 -7.63
CA SER A 306 -8.75 -41.07 -6.25
C SER A 306 -7.28 -41.49 -6.11
N PRO A 307 -6.60 -41.12 -5.01
CA PRO A 307 -5.28 -41.67 -4.69
C PRO A 307 -5.22 -43.21 -4.72
N SER A 308 -6.30 -43.89 -4.29
CA SER A 308 -6.41 -45.35 -4.41
C SER A 308 -6.57 -45.81 -5.87
N GLY A 309 -7.39 -45.15 -6.66
CA GLY A 309 -7.58 -45.46 -8.08
C GLY A 309 -6.32 -45.25 -8.90
N LEU A 310 -5.56 -44.18 -8.63
CA LEU A 310 -4.27 -43.92 -9.25
C LEU A 310 -3.22 -44.97 -8.85
N LYS A 311 -3.16 -45.37 -7.58
CA LYS A 311 -2.28 -46.46 -7.13
C LYS A 311 -2.61 -47.77 -7.85
N SER A 312 -3.89 -48.11 -7.97
CA SER A 312 -4.33 -49.32 -8.69
C SER A 312 -4.03 -49.25 -10.18
N PHE A 313 -4.21 -48.08 -10.82
CA PHE A 313 -3.85 -47.86 -12.22
C PHE A 313 -2.34 -47.97 -12.45
N LEU A 314 -1.52 -47.36 -11.60
CA LEU A 314 -0.06 -47.47 -11.71
C LEU A 314 0.41 -48.90 -11.45
N LEU A 315 -0.24 -49.64 -10.55
CA LEU A 315 0.04 -51.05 -10.31
C LEU A 315 -0.38 -51.92 -11.50
N SER A 316 -1.53 -51.66 -12.14
CA SER A 316 -1.94 -52.42 -13.34
C SER A 316 -1.01 -52.14 -14.52
N VAL A 317 -0.56 -50.90 -14.71
CA VAL A 317 0.47 -50.54 -15.68
C VAL A 317 1.77 -51.28 -15.37
N LEU A 318 2.20 -51.33 -14.11
CA LEU A 318 3.39 -52.07 -13.69
C LEU A 318 3.28 -53.57 -14.03
N VAL A 319 2.14 -54.20 -13.74
CA VAL A 319 1.88 -55.61 -14.05
C VAL A 319 1.91 -55.87 -15.56
N VAL A 320 1.30 -54.99 -16.36
CA VAL A 320 1.32 -55.11 -17.83
C VAL A 320 2.74 -54.95 -18.38
N LEU A 321 3.52 -54.01 -17.86
CA LEU A 321 4.90 -53.80 -18.29
C LEU A 321 5.79 -55.01 -17.93
N ILE A 322 5.65 -55.58 -16.73
CA ILE A 322 6.35 -56.81 -16.33
C ILE A 322 5.94 -57.99 -17.23
N GLY A 323 4.64 -58.18 -17.47
CA GLY A 323 4.13 -59.23 -18.34
C GLY A 323 4.63 -59.09 -19.79
N SER A 324 4.66 -57.87 -20.31
CA SER A 324 5.21 -57.59 -21.65
C SER A 324 6.71 -57.87 -21.73
N GLY A 325 7.48 -57.55 -20.69
CA GLY A 325 8.89 -57.87 -20.60
C GLY A 325 9.15 -59.39 -20.58
N ILE A 326 8.34 -60.15 -19.85
CA ILE A 326 8.41 -61.62 -19.82
C ILE A 326 8.07 -62.20 -21.20
N PHE A 327 6.99 -61.72 -21.85
CA PHE A 327 6.60 -62.18 -23.18
C PHE A 327 7.67 -61.89 -24.25
N ILE A 328 8.26 -60.69 -24.23
CA ILE A 328 9.38 -60.32 -25.12
C ILE A 328 10.61 -61.18 -24.82
N SER A 329 10.85 -61.52 -23.55
CA SER A 329 11.96 -62.40 -23.15
C SER A 329 11.77 -63.85 -23.60
N MET A 330 10.54 -64.30 -23.83
CA MET A 330 10.20 -65.66 -24.27
C MET A 330 10.02 -65.79 -25.78
N SER A 331 10.08 -64.68 -26.53
CA SER A 331 9.92 -64.68 -27.99
C SER A 331 11.26 -64.47 -28.69
N ASP A 332 11.37 -64.88 -29.96
CA ASP A 332 12.60 -64.80 -30.77
C ASP A 332 12.97 -63.37 -31.22
N VAL A 333 12.37 -62.35 -30.62
CA VAL A 333 12.65 -60.93 -30.92
C VAL A 333 13.97 -60.47 -30.31
N ASN A 334 14.60 -59.49 -30.97
CA ASN A 334 15.87 -58.93 -30.52
C ASN A 334 15.77 -58.41 -29.08
N LYS A 335 16.65 -58.90 -28.20
CA LYS A 335 16.70 -58.56 -26.77
C LYS A 335 16.89 -57.07 -26.50
N LEU A 336 17.32 -56.28 -27.48
CA LEU A 336 17.37 -54.81 -27.40
C LEU A 336 15.99 -54.19 -27.11
N TRP A 337 14.90 -54.85 -27.51
CA TRP A 337 13.52 -54.42 -27.22
C TRP A 337 13.13 -54.55 -25.75
N LEU A 338 13.90 -55.26 -24.91
CA LEU A 338 13.69 -55.33 -23.45
C LEU A 338 14.06 -54.02 -22.73
N LEU A 339 14.86 -53.15 -23.37
CA LEU A 339 15.27 -51.86 -22.79
C LEU A 339 14.12 -50.85 -22.73
N LEU A 340 13.16 -50.92 -23.65
CA LEU A 340 12.00 -50.02 -23.69
C LEU A 340 11.02 -50.28 -22.53
N PRO A 341 10.54 -51.53 -22.27
CA PRO A 341 9.75 -51.84 -21.09
C PRO A 341 10.50 -51.54 -19.79
N ALA A 342 11.81 -51.84 -19.72
CA ALA A 342 12.61 -51.60 -18.53
C ALA A 342 12.78 -50.10 -18.20
N GLY A 343 13.00 -49.25 -19.22
CA GLY A 343 13.08 -47.79 -19.07
C GLY A 343 11.74 -47.15 -18.70
N ILE A 344 10.63 -47.66 -19.24
CA ILE A 344 9.28 -47.19 -18.85
C ILE A 344 8.97 -47.65 -17.42
N LEU A 345 9.34 -48.88 -17.05
CA LEU A 345 9.13 -49.42 -15.71
C LEU A 345 9.89 -48.62 -14.64
N SER A 346 11.16 -48.26 -14.90
CA SER A 346 11.94 -47.43 -13.98
C SER A 346 11.36 -46.03 -13.86
N GLY A 347 10.92 -45.40 -14.96
CA GLY A 347 10.22 -44.11 -14.95
C GLY A 347 8.92 -44.14 -14.13
N VAL A 348 8.12 -45.19 -14.27
CA VAL A 348 6.87 -45.37 -13.50
C VAL A 348 7.16 -45.57 -12.01
N ILE A 349 8.16 -46.39 -11.66
CA ILE A 349 8.57 -46.62 -10.26
C ILE A 349 9.10 -45.33 -9.63
N SER A 350 9.97 -44.61 -10.31
CA SER A 350 10.49 -43.31 -9.85
C SER A 350 9.37 -42.27 -9.70
N GLY A 351 8.40 -42.26 -10.61
CA GLY A 351 7.21 -41.40 -10.52
C GLY A 351 6.33 -41.74 -9.31
N ILE A 352 6.06 -43.02 -9.04
CA ILE A 352 5.33 -43.47 -7.85
C ILE A 352 6.07 -43.08 -6.56
N TRP A 353 7.40 -43.27 -6.54
CA TRP A 353 8.21 -42.95 -5.36
C TRP A 353 8.29 -41.43 -5.11
N ALA A 354 8.50 -40.62 -6.14
CA ALA A 354 8.47 -39.17 -6.04
C ALA A 354 7.08 -38.66 -5.60
N PHE A 355 6.00 -39.24 -6.15
CA PHE A 355 4.63 -38.88 -5.78
C PHE A 355 4.30 -39.25 -4.32
N THR A 356 4.63 -40.47 -3.88
CA THR A 356 4.39 -40.90 -2.49
C THR A 356 5.22 -40.11 -1.49
N SER A 357 6.46 -39.74 -1.84
CA SER A 357 7.31 -38.85 -1.04
C SER A 357 6.77 -37.42 -0.98
N PHE A 358 6.24 -36.89 -2.09
CA PHE A 358 5.62 -35.56 -2.15
C PHE A 358 4.31 -35.51 -1.35
N VAL A 359 3.45 -36.52 -1.49
CA VAL A 359 2.23 -36.66 -0.69
C VAL A 359 2.59 -36.80 0.79
N LYS A 360 3.60 -37.60 1.14
CA LYS A 360 4.08 -37.71 2.52
C LYS A 360 4.59 -36.36 3.02
N TYR A 361 5.42 -35.64 2.26
CA TYR A 361 5.95 -34.31 2.61
C TYR A 361 4.84 -33.29 2.93
N ILE A 362 3.81 -33.19 2.06
CA ILE A 362 2.64 -32.34 2.30
C ILE A 362 1.85 -32.80 3.53
N LEU A 363 1.67 -34.11 3.72
CA LEU A 363 0.85 -34.67 4.80
C LEU A 363 1.54 -34.67 6.18
N THR A 364 2.87 -34.83 6.26
CA THR A 364 3.61 -34.81 7.53
C THR A 364 3.93 -33.41 8.03
N GLY A 365 3.71 -32.37 7.21
CA GLY A 365 3.62 -30.99 7.66
C GLY A 365 4.89 -30.46 8.31
N ASN A 366 6.04 -30.53 7.62
CA ASN A 366 7.24 -29.79 8.05
C ASN A 366 7.13 -28.27 7.81
N LEU A 367 6.01 -27.79 7.24
CA LEU A 367 5.68 -26.38 7.06
C LEU A 367 4.82 -25.80 8.19
N VAL A 368 4.31 -26.63 9.11
CA VAL A 368 3.58 -26.18 10.30
C VAL A 368 4.55 -26.25 11.47
N SER A 369 4.81 -25.11 12.09
CA SER A 369 5.71 -25.01 13.25
C SER A 369 5.35 -26.05 14.31
N GLU A 370 6.37 -26.56 15.01
CA GLU A 370 6.29 -27.69 15.95
C GLU A 370 5.18 -27.53 17.02
N ARG A 371 4.71 -26.31 17.25
CA ARG A 371 3.71 -25.94 18.26
C ARG A 371 2.32 -26.59 18.10
N ASN A 372 1.89 -27.00 16.90
CA ASN A 372 0.52 -27.51 16.66
C ASN A 372 0.45 -28.93 16.05
N SER A 373 1.56 -29.67 16.05
CA SER A 373 1.71 -30.93 15.32
C SER A 373 0.89 -32.12 15.88
N GLY A 374 0.37 -32.03 17.11
CA GLY A 374 -0.23 -33.17 17.82
C GLY A 374 -1.65 -33.56 17.40
N SER A 375 -2.51 -32.61 17.01
CA SER A 375 -3.94 -32.88 16.81
C SER A 375 -4.25 -33.33 15.36
N TRP A 376 -3.70 -32.62 14.37
CA TRP A 376 -3.90 -32.95 12.96
C TRP A 376 -3.23 -34.27 12.57
N LYS A 377 -2.00 -34.56 13.04
CA LYS A 377 -1.33 -35.84 12.76
C LYS A 377 -2.15 -37.04 13.23
N LYS A 378 -2.83 -36.93 14.38
CA LYS A 378 -3.72 -37.97 14.92
C LYS A 378 -5.00 -38.13 14.09
N ILE A 379 -5.63 -37.02 13.72
CA ILE A 379 -6.83 -37.03 12.86
C ILE A 379 -6.50 -37.66 11.49
N PHE A 380 -5.42 -37.24 10.84
CA PHE A 380 -5.00 -37.81 9.55
C PHE A 380 -4.60 -39.28 9.68
N GLY A 381 -3.93 -39.69 10.76
CA GLY A 381 -3.59 -41.08 11.00
C GLY A 381 -4.83 -41.98 11.12
N ASN A 382 -5.85 -41.51 11.84
CA ASN A 382 -7.09 -42.24 12.09
C ASN A 382 -8.00 -42.32 10.86
N TYR A 383 -8.04 -41.27 10.03
CA TYR A 383 -8.94 -41.16 8.87
C TYR A 383 -8.24 -41.27 7.52
N LYS A 384 -7.01 -41.81 7.48
CA LYS A 384 -6.23 -41.93 6.25
C LYS A 384 -7.04 -42.63 5.14
N ARG A 385 -7.76 -43.70 5.46
CA ARG A 385 -8.48 -44.53 4.49
C ARG A 385 -9.57 -43.74 3.77
N GLU A 386 -10.21 -42.81 4.48
CA GLU A 386 -11.25 -41.91 4.00
C GLU A 386 -10.64 -40.85 3.07
N PHE A 387 -9.49 -40.27 3.44
CA PHE A 387 -8.74 -39.34 2.57
C PHE A 387 -8.29 -39.99 1.25
N TYR A 388 -7.83 -41.24 1.28
CA TYR A 388 -7.43 -41.97 0.06
C TYR A 388 -8.61 -42.31 -0.89
N LYS A 389 -9.86 -42.21 -0.42
CA LYS A 389 -11.08 -42.40 -1.24
C LYS A 389 -11.53 -41.12 -1.93
N LEU A 390 -11.08 -39.95 -1.49
CA LEU A 390 -11.46 -38.68 -2.09
C LEU A 390 -10.91 -38.57 -3.51
N LYS A 391 -11.67 -37.96 -4.41
CA LYS A 391 -11.20 -37.65 -5.77
C LYS A 391 -10.13 -36.56 -5.70
N PHE A 392 -9.16 -36.59 -6.61
CA PHE A 392 -8.16 -35.53 -6.71
C PHE A 392 -8.79 -34.17 -7.01
N SER A 393 -9.87 -34.13 -7.79
CA SER A 393 -10.65 -32.91 -8.03
C SER A 393 -11.18 -32.32 -6.72
N THR A 394 -11.74 -33.16 -5.84
CA THR A 394 -12.26 -32.77 -4.53
C THR A 394 -11.13 -32.32 -3.60
N LEU A 395 -10.02 -33.07 -3.54
CA LEU A 395 -8.87 -32.69 -2.71
C LEU A 395 -8.23 -31.37 -3.17
N SER A 396 -8.08 -31.19 -4.49
CA SER A 396 -7.55 -29.95 -5.07
C SER A 396 -8.48 -28.78 -4.78
N GLN A 397 -9.79 -28.97 -4.92
CA GLN A 397 -10.79 -27.95 -4.59
C GLN A 397 -10.74 -27.57 -3.11
N MET A 398 -10.62 -28.54 -2.19
CA MET A 398 -10.44 -28.27 -0.76
C MET A 398 -9.16 -27.48 -0.45
N ILE A 399 -8.03 -27.82 -1.09
CA ILE A 399 -6.77 -27.09 -0.91
C ILE A 399 -6.88 -25.67 -1.45
N ARG A 400 -7.41 -25.51 -2.68
CA ARG A 400 -7.65 -24.18 -3.28
C ARG A 400 -8.59 -23.35 -2.43
N ALA A 401 -9.65 -23.94 -1.88
CA ALA A 401 -10.58 -23.26 -0.99
C ALA A 401 -9.88 -22.73 0.27
N ARG A 402 -8.97 -23.52 0.87
CA ARG A 402 -8.19 -23.10 2.05
C ARG A 402 -7.19 -22.00 1.73
N ILE A 403 -6.45 -22.14 0.62
CA ILE A 403 -5.50 -21.09 0.18
C ILE A 403 -6.27 -19.81 -0.11
N SER A 404 -7.36 -19.91 -0.87
CA SER A 404 -8.25 -18.78 -1.17
C SER A 404 -8.81 -18.15 0.10
N SER A 405 -9.27 -18.93 1.08
CA SER A 405 -9.79 -18.38 2.33
C SER A 405 -8.72 -17.65 3.14
N ILE A 406 -7.48 -18.15 3.16
CA ILE A 406 -6.36 -17.48 3.84
C ILE A 406 -6.05 -16.14 3.15
N LEU A 407 -6.02 -16.13 1.82
CA LEU A 407 -5.78 -14.92 1.04
C LEU A 407 -6.89 -13.88 1.22
N VAL A 408 -8.16 -14.30 1.18
CA VAL A 408 -9.32 -13.41 1.40
C VAL A 408 -9.33 -12.88 2.83
N LEU A 409 -9.05 -13.73 3.82
CA LEU A 409 -8.98 -13.32 5.22
C LEU A 409 -7.89 -12.26 5.44
N ASN A 410 -6.71 -12.46 4.87
CA ASN A 410 -5.60 -11.52 4.99
C ASN A 410 -5.84 -10.23 4.21
N ASN A 411 -6.12 -10.33 2.89
CA ASN A 411 -6.09 -9.18 1.99
C ASN A 411 -7.41 -8.41 1.93
N ASP A 412 -8.55 -9.05 2.19
CA ASP A 412 -9.86 -8.39 2.21
C ASP A 412 -10.35 -8.18 3.63
N VAL A 413 -10.55 -9.25 4.41
CA VAL A 413 -11.26 -9.15 5.69
C VAL A 413 -10.47 -8.29 6.69
N PHE A 414 -9.21 -8.63 6.96
CA PHE A 414 -8.41 -7.91 7.95
C PHE A 414 -8.04 -6.50 7.48
N LEU A 415 -7.48 -6.34 6.28
CA LEU A 415 -7.08 -5.00 5.80
C LEU A 415 -8.27 -4.04 5.67
N LYS A 416 -9.44 -4.51 5.20
CA LYS A 416 -10.64 -3.65 5.12
C LYS A 416 -11.25 -3.39 6.49
N GLN A 417 -11.15 -4.34 7.43
CA GLN A 417 -11.58 -4.10 8.80
C GLN A 417 -10.70 -3.06 9.49
N VAL A 418 -9.37 -3.16 9.36
CA VAL A 418 -8.44 -2.16 9.90
C VAL A 418 -8.77 -0.78 9.32
N ARG A 419 -8.98 -0.68 8.01
CA ARG A 419 -9.40 0.56 7.35
C ARG A 419 -10.69 1.16 7.94
N ARG A 420 -11.73 0.33 8.13
CA ARG A 420 -13.00 0.77 8.76
C ARG A 420 -12.76 1.30 10.16
N LEU A 421 -11.99 0.57 10.99
CA LEU A 421 -11.68 0.99 12.35
C LEU A 421 -10.92 2.32 12.41
N ILE A 422 -10.03 2.58 11.44
CA ILE A 422 -9.28 3.84 11.36
C ILE A 422 -10.21 4.99 10.94
N TYR A 423 -11.07 4.80 9.94
CA TYR A 423 -12.09 5.79 9.58
C TYR A 423 -13.06 6.04 10.72
N ASP A 424 -13.56 4.99 11.37
CA ASP A 424 -14.46 5.08 12.51
C ASP A 424 -13.79 5.87 13.63
N LYS A 425 -12.51 5.60 13.94
CA LYS A 425 -11.75 6.39 14.92
C LYS A 425 -11.68 7.87 14.52
N ALA A 426 -11.32 8.18 13.27
CA ALA A 426 -11.18 9.56 12.80
C ALA A 426 -12.51 10.34 12.89
N TYR A 427 -13.61 9.72 12.48
CA TYR A 427 -14.93 10.38 12.43
C TYR A 427 -15.72 10.31 13.74
N SER A 428 -15.38 9.40 14.67
CA SER A 428 -16.00 9.32 16.01
C SER A 428 -15.22 10.05 17.10
N GLN A 429 -14.05 10.61 16.80
CA GLN A 429 -13.34 11.48 17.73
C GLN A 429 -14.22 12.67 18.11
N LYS A 430 -14.48 12.73 19.42
CA LYS A 430 -15.15 13.79 20.14
C LYS A 430 -14.08 14.36 21.05
N GLU A 431 -13.58 15.55 20.75
CA GLU A 431 -12.65 16.22 21.66
C GLU A 431 -13.45 16.66 22.87
N ILE A 432 -13.09 16.16 24.06
CA ILE A 432 -13.72 16.64 25.28
C ILE A 432 -12.88 17.78 25.82
N VAL A 433 -13.28 19.03 25.58
CA VAL A 433 -12.64 20.19 26.20
C VAL A 433 -13.25 20.39 27.58
N LEU A 434 -12.42 20.24 28.63
CA LEU A 434 -12.81 20.52 30.01
C LEU A 434 -12.41 21.97 30.32
N ASP A 435 -13.40 22.86 30.36
CA ASP A 435 -13.25 24.22 30.89
C ASP A 435 -14.15 24.39 32.13
N GLY A 436 -13.56 24.25 33.32
CA GLY A 436 -14.29 24.23 34.59
C GLY A 436 -15.28 23.05 34.71
N ASP A 437 -16.51 23.31 35.19
CA ASP A 437 -17.58 22.32 35.36
C ASP A 437 -18.31 21.93 34.05
N LYS A 438 -17.82 22.37 32.88
CA LYS A 438 -18.43 22.07 31.58
C LYS A 438 -17.58 21.10 30.78
N ILE A 439 -18.24 20.02 30.35
CA ILE A 439 -17.74 19.07 29.36
C ILE A 439 -18.18 19.59 27.99
N GLU A 440 -17.26 20.11 27.19
CA GLU A 440 -17.52 20.44 25.79
C GLU A 440 -17.16 19.26 24.90
N VAL A 441 -17.83 19.13 23.75
CA VAL A 441 -17.58 18.07 22.77
C VAL A 441 -17.28 18.73 21.43
N GLU A 442 -16.02 18.85 21.04
CA GLU A 442 -15.63 19.21 19.69
C GLU A 442 -15.81 17.99 18.78
N VAL A 443 -16.37 18.18 17.60
CA VAL A 443 -16.52 17.08 16.63
C VAL A 443 -15.41 17.22 15.60
N THR A 444 -14.32 16.46 15.75
CA THR A 444 -13.17 16.37 14.83
C THR A 444 -13.59 16.15 13.37
N SER A 445 -14.79 15.60 13.14
CA SER A 445 -15.40 15.47 11.80
C SER A 445 -15.48 16.77 10.99
N ASN A 446 -15.53 17.95 11.63
CA ASN A 446 -15.68 19.23 10.93
C ASN A 446 -14.40 19.69 10.23
N LYS A 447 -13.28 18.99 10.44
CA LYS A 447 -11.97 19.24 9.83
C LYS A 447 -11.61 18.20 8.76
N LEU A 448 -12.38 17.12 8.60
CA LEU A 448 -12.02 15.97 7.75
C LEU A 448 -12.73 16.00 6.38
N ILE A 449 -11.94 15.86 5.31
CA ILE A 449 -12.40 15.58 3.94
C ILE A 449 -11.91 14.21 3.51
N THR A 450 -12.82 13.35 3.03
CA THR A 450 -12.46 12.04 2.48
C THR A 450 -12.60 12.05 0.97
N ASN A 451 -11.46 12.16 0.28
CA ASN A 451 -11.33 12.14 -1.17
C ASN A 451 -11.20 10.71 -1.67
N LEU A 452 -12.34 10.07 -1.94
CA LEU A 452 -12.36 8.68 -2.41
C LEU A 452 -12.49 8.63 -3.92
N VAL A 453 -11.71 7.78 -4.57
CA VAL A 453 -11.74 7.57 -6.04
C VAL A 453 -13.15 7.24 -6.57
N TYR A 454 -14.02 6.69 -5.73
CA TYR A 454 -15.35 6.23 -6.09
C TYR A 454 -16.49 7.16 -5.64
N ASN A 455 -16.19 8.31 -5.01
CA ASN A 455 -17.22 9.24 -4.53
C ASN A 455 -18.15 9.65 -5.68
N ILE A 456 -17.58 10.11 -6.80
CA ILE A 456 -18.35 10.57 -7.96
C ILE A 456 -19.15 9.44 -8.62
N ALA A 457 -18.56 8.25 -8.75
CA ALA A 457 -19.23 7.10 -9.33
C ALA A 457 -20.49 6.66 -8.55
N HIS A 458 -20.47 6.78 -7.22
CA HIS A 458 -21.55 6.30 -6.35
C HIS A 458 -22.39 7.38 -5.70
N ASP A 459 -22.11 8.67 -5.93
CA ASP A 459 -22.91 9.72 -5.30
C ASP A 459 -24.32 9.80 -5.90
N THR A 460 -25.30 9.70 -5.02
CA THR A 460 -26.73 9.85 -5.30
C THR A 460 -27.29 11.15 -4.71
N LYS A 461 -26.48 11.92 -3.98
CA LYS A 461 -26.87 13.18 -3.36
C LYS A 461 -26.55 14.31 -4.34
N GLU A 462 -27.57 15.00 -4.81
CA GLU A 462 -27.49 16.04 -5.84
C GLU A 462 -26.88 17.36 -5.33
N HIS A 463 -25.67 17.34 -4.74
CA HIS A 463 -25.02 18.57 -4.23
C HIS A 463 -24.49 19.43 -5.37
N LEU A 464 -23.90 18.78 -6.38
CA LEU A 464 -23.63 19.36 -7.69
C LEU A 464 -24.09 18.37 -8.76
N PRO A 465 -24.60 18.82 -9.92
CA PRO A 465 -24.88 17.93 -11.04
C PRO A 465 -23.59 17.23 -11.50
N ILE A 466 -23.64 15.91 -11.58
CA ILE A 466 -22.51 15.08 -12.03
C ILE A 466 -22.81 14.57 -13.44
N SER A 467 -21.97 14.93 -14.42
CA SER A 467 -22.10 14.43 -15.80
C SER A 467 -21.84 12.93 -15.90
N GLU A 468 -22.41 12.28 -16.92
CA GLU A 468 -22.19 10.85 -17.17
C GLU A 468 -20.71 10.55 -17.44
N GLU A 469 -19.98 11.47 -18.06
CA GLU A 469 -18.57 11.34 -18.36
C GLU A 469 -17.71 11.31 -17.08
N LEU A 470 -17.96 12.22 -16.13
CA LEU A 470 -17.27 12.23 -14.83
C LEU A 470 -17.54 10.92 -14.06
N ARG A 471 -18.78 10.40 -14.10
CA ARG A 471 -19.11 9.10 -13.49
C ARG A 471 -18.37 7.95 -14.15
N ALA A 472 -18.29 7.93 -15.49
CA ALA A 472 -17.58 6.89 -16.23
C ALA A 472 -16.08 6.88 -15.89
N ILE A 473 -15.44 8.06 -15.87
CA ILE A 473 -14.02 8.20 -15.51
C ILE A 473 -13.77 7.73 -14.07
N SER A 474 -14.60 8.17 -13.11
CA SER A 474 -14.48 7.75 -11.71
C SER A 474 -14.67 6.24 -11.54
N LYS A 475 -15.59 5.64 -12.28
CA LYS A 475 -15.81 4.18 -12.27
C LYS A 475 -14.60 3.42 -12.80
N GLU A 476 -14.05 3.83 -13.95
CA GLU A 476 -12.85 3.20 -14.51
C GLU A 476 -11.63 3.35 -13.59
N ALA A 477 -11.46 4.54 -12.99
CA ALA A 477 -10.42 4.80 -12.00
C ALA A 477 -10.55 3.90 -10.76
N PHE A 478 -11.77 3.68 -10.28
CA PHE A 478 -12.05 2.80 -9.14
C PHE A 478 -11.81 1.31 -9.47
N GLU A 479 -12.22 0.86 -10.66
CA GLU A 479 -12.11 -0.53 -11.11
C GLU A 479 -10.67 -0.94 -11.45
N MET A 480 -9.76 0.02 -11.66
CA MET A 480 -8.34 -0.29 -11.91
C MET A 480 -7.74 -1.07 -10.75
N ALA A 481 -7.09 -2.21 -11.05
CA ALA A 481 -6.37 -2.99 -10.06
C ALA A 481 -5.12 -2.25 -9.54
N THR A 482 -4.69 -2.57 -8.32
CA THR A 482 -3.41 -2.08 -7.81
C THR A 482 -2.25 -2.72 -8.57
N THR A 483 -1.47 -1.92 -9.31
CA THR A 483 -0.32 -2.38 -10.10
C THR A 483 0.93 -1.54 -9.85
N LEU A 484 2.08 -2.06 -10.28
CA LEU A 484 3.39 -1.37 -10.26
C LEU A 484 3.75 -0.72 -11.60
N TRP A 485 2.86 -0.82 -12.60
CA TRP A 485 3.00 -0.24 -13.94
C TRP A 485 1.63 -0.19 -14.63
N PHE A 486 1.50 0.62 -15.67
CA PHE A 486 0.35 0.56 -16.57
C PHE A 486 0.65 -0.40 -17.73
N SER A 487 -0.20 -1.41 -17.89
CA SER A 487 -0.18 -2.31 -19.04
C SER A 487 -0.44 -1.54 -20.34
N GLU A 488 -0.11 -2.16 -21.49
CA GLU A 488 -0.38 -1.55 -22.79
C GLU A 488 -1.86 -1.22 -23.00
N LYS A 489 -2.77 -2.10 -22.55
CA LYS A 489 -4.21 -1.87 -22.59
C LYS A 489 -4.63 -0.65 -21.76
N GLU A 490 -4.10 -0.51 -20.55
CA GLU A 490 -4.41 0.61 -19.66
C GLU A 490 -3.88 1.94 -20.23
N ARG A 491 -2.70 1.91 -20.88
CA ARG A 491 -2.16 3.07 -21.59
C ARG A 491 -3.00 3.47 -22.80
N GLN A 492 -3.42 2.51 -23.63
CA GLN A 492 -4.32 2.77 -24.75
C GLN A 492 -5.66 3.39 -24.31
N ASN A 493 -6.11 3.07 -23.09
CA ASN A 493 -7.32 3.63 -22.50
C ASN A 493 -7.10 4.93 -21.71
N ASN A 494 -5.89 5.51 -21.73
CA ASN A 494 -5.52 6.72 -20.97
C ASN A 494 -5.87 6.62 -19.47
N LEU A 495 -5.70 5.43 -18.87
CA LEU A 495 -6.16 5.20 -17.51
C LEU A 495 -5.39 6.03 -16.47
N LYS A 496 -4.12 6.35 -16.76
CA LYS A 496 -3.30 7.25 -15.95
C LYS A 496 -3.89 8.66 -15.94
N GLU A 497 -4.22 9.22 -17.11
CA GLU A 497 -4.86 10.53 -17.25
C GLU A 497 -6.25 10.54 -16.59
N LYS A 498 -7.04 9.47 -16.75
CA LYS A 498 -8.32 9.28 -16.06
C LYS A 498 -8.19 9.33 -14.55
N LEU A 499 -7.16 8.69 -13.99
CA LEU A 499 -6.90 8.70 -12.55
C LEU A 499 -6.51 10.08 -12.03
N ILE A 500 -5.68 10.80 -12.78
CA ILE A 500 -5.26 12.16 -12.41
C ILE A 500 -6.48 13.09 -12.47
N ALA A 501 -7.24 13.07 -13.57
CA ALA A 501 -8.50 13.81 -13.69
C ALA A 501 -9.47 13.46 -12.55
N CYS A 502 -9.62 12.17 -12.25
CA CYS A 502 -10.45 11.70 -11.14
C CYS A 502 -10.00 12.28 -9.80
N GLY A 503 -8.69 12.32 -9.52
CA GLY A 503 -8.16 12.99 -8.33
C GLY A 503 -8.55 14.46 -8.26
N GLN A 504 -8.45 15.17 -9.39
CA GLN A 504 -8.75 16.60 -9.48
C GLN A 504 -10.24 16.92 -9.25
N PHE A 505 -11.13 16.32 -10.05
CA PHE A 505 -12.55 16.63 -9.94
C PHE A 505 -13.17 16.08 -8.65
N THR A 506 -12.64 14.96 -8.11
CA THR A 506 -13.15 14.44 -6.83
C THR A 506 -12.72 15.34 -5.68
N ALA A 507 -11.50 15.89 -5.71
CA ALA A 507 -11.05 16.88 -4.73
C ALA A 507 -11.91 18.15 -4.81
N CYS A 508 -12.18 18.66 -6.01
CA CYS A 508 -13.11 19.76 -6.27
C CYS A 508 -14.47 19.53 -5.62
N TYR A 509 -15.10 18.39 -5.93
CA TYR A 509 -16.39 18.03 -5.40
C TYR A 509 -16.41 17.91 -3.87
N ASN A 510 -15.41 17.27 -3.28
CA ASN A 510 -15.38 17.05 -1.83
C ASN A 510 -15.06 18.34 -1.06
N LEU A 511 -14.26 19.25 -1.63
CA LEU A 511 -14.02 20.58 -1.05
C LEU A 511 -15.28 21.45 -1.11
N TYR A 512 -16.09 21.33 -2.17
CA TYR A 512 -17.40 21.97 -2.22
C TYR A 512 -18.31 21.50 -1.08
N GLN A 513 -18.44 20.18 -0.89
CA GLN A 513 -19.25 19.62 0.19
C GLN A 513 -18.75 20.05 1.57
N TYR A 514 -17.43 20.14 1.74
CA TYR A 514 -16.82 20.63 2.97
C TYR A 514 -17.20 22.08 3.26
N ILE A 515 -17.11 22.97 2.28
CA ILE A 515 -17.52 24.37 2.46
C ILE A 515 -19.01 24.45 2.79
N GLN A 516 -19.88 23.69 2.12
CA GLN A 516 -21.31 23.63 2.45
C GLN A 516 -21.56 23.14 3.88
N LYS A 517 -20.77 22.16 4.35
CA LYS A 517 -20.83 21.69 5.74
C LYS A 517 -20.45 22.80 6.72
N LEU A 518 -19.41 23.58 6.42
CA LEU A 518 -19.02 24.73 7.23
C LEU A 518 -20.09 25.82 7.24
N GLU A 519 -20.66 26.16 6.08
CA GLU A 519 -21.76 27.12 5.95
C GLU A 519 -22.96 26.71 6.81
N LYS A 520 -23.40 25.45 6.71
CA LYS A 520 -24.48 24.91 7.54
C LYS A 520 -24.15 24.94 9.04
N GLY A 521 -22.89 24.71 9.39
CA GLY A 521 -22.38 24.82 10.75
C GLY A 521 -22.39 26.25 11.29
N MET A 522 -22.19 27.24 10.43
CA MET A 522 -22.35 28.67 10.79
C MET A 522 -23.83 29.03 10.95
N GLU A 523 -24.70 28.59 10.03
CA GLU A 523 -26.14 28.85 10.06
C GLU A 523 -26.84 28.30 11.30
N ASN A 524 -26.47 27.10 11.74
CA ASN A 524 -27.01 26.47 12.94
C ASN A 524 -26.27 26.86 14.24
N GLU A 525 -25.34 27.82 14.15
CA GLU A 525 -24.54 28.34 15.26
C GLU A 525 -23.64 27.31 15.98
N SER A 526 -23.35 26.17 15.34
CA SER A 526 -22.41 25.17 15.89
C SER A 526 -20.93 25.53 15.63
N LEU A 527 -20.66 26.33 14.60
CA LEU A 527 -19.31 26.81 14.23
C LEU A 527 -19.22 28.33 14.30
N GLU A 528 -18.08 28.82 14.77
CA GLU A 528 -17.69 30.23 14.74
C GLU A 528 -16.46 30.40 13.84
N ILE A 529 -16.63 31.14 12.76
CA ILE A 529 -15.59 31.43 11.77
C ILE A 529 -15.48 32.95 11.64
N SER A 530 -14.25 33.47 11.60
CA SER A 530 -14.01 34.92 11.54
C SER A 530 -14.62 35.53 10.26
N ARG A 531 -14.96 36.83 10.30
CA ARG A 531 -15.47 37.54 9.09
C ARG A 531 -14.47 37.56 7.94
N GLU A 532 -13.18 37.48 8.24
CA GLU A 532 -12.13 37.43 7.22
C GLU A 532 -12.11 36.04 6.56
N ASP A 533 -12.12 34.97 7.36
CA ASP A 533 -12.12 33.62 6.83
C ASP A 533 -13.43 33.28 6.11
N GLN A 534 -14.58 33.84 6.51
CA GLN A 534 -15.84 33.72 5.76
C GLN A 534 -15.73 34.30 4.33
N LYS A 535 -14.95 35.38 4.14
CA LYS A 535 -14.70 35.92 2.80
C LYS A 535 -13.81 34.99 1.98
N GLU A 536 -12.78 34.42 2.60
CA GLU A 536 -11.93 33.41 1.95
C GLU A 536 -12.72 32.16 1.57
N LEU A 537 -13.61 31.66 2.46
CA LEU A 537 -14.53 30.55 2.15
C LEU A 537 -15.39 30.85 0.92
N SER A 538 -15.97 32.06 0.87
CA SER A 538 -16.79 32.49 -0.27
C SER A 538 -15.98 32.54 -1.57
N LEU A 539 -14.73 33.02 -1.51
CA LEU A 539 -13.82 33.05 -2.65
C LEU A 539 -13.43 31.65 -3.12
N PHE A 540 -13.14 30.72 -2.20
CA PHE A 540 -12.89 29.32 -2.56
C PHE A 540 -14.11 28.67 -3.20
N LYS A 541 -15.30 28.90 -2.65
CA LYS A 541 -16.55 28.37 -3.21
C LYS A 541 -16.76 28.81 -4.65
N LEU A 542 -16.55 30.10 -4.96
CA LEU A 542 -16.64 30.61 -6.33
C LEU A 542 -15.62 29.98 -7.28
N GLN A 543 -14.37 29.79 -6.83
CA GLN A 543 -13.35 29.09 -7.62
C GLN A 543 -13.76 27.63 -7.89
N ILE A 544 -14.23 26.93 -6.86
CA ILE A 544 -14.66 25.53 -6.94
C ILE A 544 -15.88 25.37 -7.86
N GLU A 545 -16.88 26.26 -7.76
CA GLU A 545 -18.06 26.23 -8.63
C GLU A 545 -17.69 26.49 -10.11
N SER A 546 -16.78 27.44 -10.36
CA SER A 546 -16.24 27.70 -11.70
C SER A 546 -15.49 26.48 -12.24
N ASP A 547 -14.59 25.91 -11.45
CA ASP A 547 -13.82 24.72 -11.83
C ASP A 547 -14.73 23.51 -12.05
N TRP A 548 -15.78 23.35 -11.25
CA TRP A 548 -16.75 22.27 -11.43
C TRP A 548 -17.51 22.38 -12.76
N ALA A 549 -17.87 23.61 -13.16
CA ALA A 549 -18.47 23.85 -14.47
C ALA A 549 -17.51 23.50 -15.62
N GLU A 550 -16.21 23.80 -15.46
CA GLU A 550 -15.18 23.39 -16.41
C GLU A 550 -15.02 21.86 -16.45
N PHE A 551 -14.94 21.17 -15.31
CA PHE A 551 -14.88 19.70 -15.26
C PHE A 551 -16.09 19.03 -15.88
N THR A 552 -17.27 19.61 -15.69
CA THR A 552 -18.53 19.10 -16.28
C THR A 552 -18.50 19.15 -17.80
N SER A 553 -17.86 20.17 -18.36
CA SER A 553 -17.73 20.37 -19.82
C SER A 553 -16.53 19.64 -20.41
N ASN A 554 -15.45 19.51 -19.64
CA ASN A 554 -14.21 18.84 -20.01
C ASN A 554 -13.54 18.26 -18.76
N PRO A 555 -13.69 16.95 -18.49
CA PRO A 555 -13.09 16.31 -17.32
C PRO A 555 -11.57 16.42 -17.22
N TYR A 556 -10.88 16.69 -18.34
CA TYR A 556 -9.42 16.79 -18.43
C TYR A 556 -8.93 18.24 -18.52
N PHE A 557 -9.74 19.24 -18.18
CA PHE A 557 -9.35 20.63 -18.45
C PHE A 557 -8.03 21.05 -17.79
N MET A 558 -7.73 20.50 -16.60
CA MET A 558 -6.46 20.74 -15.90
C MET A 558 -5.28 19.97 -16.50
N GLU A 559 -5.53 18.92 -17.28
CA GLU A 559 -4.49 18.14 -17.95
C GLU A 559 -3.94 18.87 -19.19
N MET A 560 -4.74 19.73 -19.81
CA MET A 560 -4.38 20.44 -21.04
C MET A 560 -3.39 21.60 -20.83
N VAL A 561 -3.10 21.99 -19.58
CA VAL A 561 -2.26 23.15 -19.25
C VAL A 561 -0.76 22.81 -19.26
N ILE A 562 -0.38 21.54 -19.41
CA ILE A 562 1.02 21.06 -19.33
C ILE A 562 1.61 20.72 -20.72
N GLY A 563 0.94 21.17 -21.79
CA GLY A 563 1.47 21.08 -23.16
C GLY A 563 2.10 22.39 -23.60
N ASP A 564 3.41 22.53 -23.37
CA ASP A 564 4.39 23.22 -24.24
C ASP A 564 5.82 22.92 -23.79
#